data_AF-A0A8J3UTX7-F1
#
_entry.id   AF-A0A8J3UTX7-F1
#
_cell.length_a   1.000
_cell.length_b   1.000
_cell.length_c   1.000
_cell.angle_alpha   90.00
_cell.angle_beta   90.00
_cell.angle_gamma   90.00
#
_symmetry.space_group_name_H-M   'P 1'
#
loop_
_entity.id
_entity.type
_entity.pdbx_description
1 polymer ?
#
loop_
_entity_poly.entity_id
_entity_poly.type
_entity_poly.pdbx_seq_one_letter_code
_entity_poly.pdbx_strand_id
1 'polypeptide(L)'
;MMSERHGDQLHKWLTSARASDLPGLNSFIRGVERDQAAVTAGLTHAWSSGPVEGHVNRIKMIKRQMFGRANFDLLRKRILLTP
;
A
#
# COMPACT_ATOMS: atom_id res chain seq x y z
N MET A 1 -7.67 -10.25 1.49
CA MET A 1 -8.39 -8.95 1.52
C MET A 1 -8.64 -8.61 2.98
N MET A 2 -8.67 -7.34 3.38
CA MET A 2 -9.02 -6.97 4.77
C MET A 2 -10.45 -7.42 5.06
N SER A 3 -10.60 -8.38 5.97
CA SER A 3 -11.90 -8.98 6.31
C SER A 3 -12.69 -8.14 7.31
N GLU A 4 -12.00 -7.35 8.13
CA GLU A 4 -12.57 -6.51 9.18
C GLU A 4 -11.99 -5.09 9.13
N ARG A 5 -12.83 -4.10 9.44
CA ARG A 5 -12.56 -2.67 9.30
C ARG A 5 -12.93 -1.93 10.58
N HIS A 6 -11.95 -1.75 11.47
CA HIS A 6 -12.08 -1.15 12.80
C HIS A 6 -11.22 0.11 12.92
N GLY A 7 -11.47 1.11 12.09
CA GLY A 7 -10.71 2.37 12.10
C GLY A 7 -10.80 3.12 13.42
N ASP A 8 -11.89 2.95 14.17
CA ASP A 8 -12.10 3.48 15.52
C ASP A 8 -11.12 2.91 16.55
N GLN A 9 -10.61 1.69 16.34
CA GLN A 9 -9.68 1.03 17.25
C GLN A 9 -8.21 1.40 17.00
N LEU A 10 -7.89 2.07 15.88
CA LEU A 10 -6.52 2.38 15.48
C LEU A 10 -5.75 3.16 16.55
N HIS A 11 -6.38 4.17 17.15
CA HIS A 11 -5.73 5.01 18.15
C HIS A 11 -5.37 4.21 19.40
N LYS A 12 -6.31 3.40 19.91
CA LYS A 12 -6.09 2.51 21.06
C LYS A 12 -4.93 1.54 20.79
N TRP A 13 -4.87 0.98 19.59
CA TRP A 13 -3.78 0.10 19.20
C TRP A 13 -2.43 0.82 19.15
N LEU A 14 -2.36 2.01 18.56
CA LEU A 14 -1.12 2.80 18.50
C LEU A 14 -0.58 3.14 19.90
N THR A 15 -1.45 3.54 20.83
CA THR A 15 -1.06 3.81 22.22
C THR A 15 -0.47 2.56 22.89
N SER A 16 -1.13 1.41 22.73
CA SER A 16 -0.64 0.15 23.29
C SER A 16 0.68 -0.27 22.66
N ALA A 17 0.81 -0.17 21.33
CA ALA A 17 2.00 -0.54 20.59
C ALA A 17 3.20 0.34 20.97
N ARG A 18 2.96 1.62 21.27
CA ARG A 18 4.00 2.54 21.76
C ARG A 18 4.45 2.19 23.17
N ALA A 19 3.52 1.83 24.05
CA ALA A 19 3.81 1.45 25.42
C ALA A 19 4.60 0.13 25.52
N SER A 20 4.47 -0.75 24.53
CA SER A 20 5.26 -2.00 24.46
C SER A 20 6.75 -1.79 24.16
N ASP A 21 7.16 -0.56 23.80
CA ASP A 21 8.55 -0.14 23.53
C ASP A 21 9.37 -1.12 22.69
N LEU A 22 8.78 -1.60 21.60
CA LEU A 22 9.45 -2.49 20.65
C LEU A 22 10.26 -1.65 19.65
N PRO A 23 11.61 -1.64 19.70
CA PRO A 23 12.40 -0.72 18.88
C PRO A 23 12.17 -0.90 17.37
N GLY A 24 11.96 -2.15 16.93
CA GLY A 24 11.66 -2.47 15.54
C GLY A 24 10.29 -1.97 15.05
N LEU A 25 9.35 -1.68 15.95
CA LEU A 25 8.01 -1.20 15.62
C LEU A 25 7.91 0.33 15.63
N ASN A 26 8.85 1.01 16.27
CA ASN A 26 8.83 2.47 16.43
C ASN A 26 8.82 3.23 15.11
N SER A 27 9.52 2.75 14.07
CA SER A 27 9.50 3.37 12.73
C SER A 27 8.15 3.21 12.04
N PHE A 28 7.51 2.05 12.20
CA PHE A 28 6.18 1.77 11.67
C PHE A 28 5.13 2.65 12.33
N ILE A 29 5.12 2.72 13.67
CA ILE A 29 4.19 3.57 14.44
C ILE A 29 4.28 5.02 13.97
N ARG A 30 5.50 5.57 13.86
CA ARG A 30 5.70 6.95 13.35
C ARG A 30 5.16 7.16 11.93
N GLY A 31 5.27 6.14 11.07
CA GLY A 31 4.69 6.18 9.73
C GLY A 31 3.17 6.25 9.77
N VAL A 32 2.55 5.38 10.57
CA VAL A 32 1.09 5.36 10.74
C VAL A 32 0.57 6.67 11.36
N GLU A 33 1.27 7.22 12.35
CA GLU A 33 0.91 8.51 12.97
C GLU A 33 0.98 9.66 11.97
N ARG A 34 2.00 9.68 11.09
CA ARG A 34 2.12 10.71 10.04
C ARG A 34 0.94 10.69 9.08
N ASP A 35 0.47 9.50 8.71
CA ASP A 35 -0.60 9.30 7.73
C ASP A 35 -1.93 8.89 8.40
N GLN A 36 -2.14 9.26 9.67
CA GLN A 36 -3.22 8.73 10.52
C GLN A 36 -4.61 8.89 9.89
N ALA A 37 -4.91 10.02 9.26
CA ALA A 37 -6.18 10.25 8.60
C ALA A 37 -6.42 9.25 7.45
N ALA A 38 -5.40 9.03 6.62
CA ALA A 38 -5.48 8.09 5.49
C ALA A 38 -5.59 6.65 5.97
N VAL A 39 -4.82 6.26 6.99
CA VAL A 39 -4.88 4.90 7.57
C VAL A 39 -6.25 4.66 8.22
N THR A 40 -6.76 5.63 8.98
CA THR A 40 -8.12 5.54 9.58
C THR A 40 -9.19 5.38 8.51
N ALA A 41 -9.12 6.17 7.44
CA ALA A 41 -10.05 6.07 6.31
C ALA A 41 -9.98 4.69 5.62
N GLY A 42 -8.77 4.16 5.41
CA GLY A 42 -8.55 2.83 4.84
C GLY A 42 -9.05 1.69 5.73
N LEU A 43 -9.06 1.89 7.05
CA LEU A 43 -9.60 0.95 8.04
C LEU A 43 -11.10 1.14 8.30
N THR A 44 -11.75 2.14 7.69
CA THR A 44 -13.17 2.46 7.94
C THR A 44 -14.02 2.19 6.71
N HIS A 45 -13.59 2.66 5.54
CA HIS A 45 -14.39 2.60 4.33
C HIS A 45 -14.27 1.25 3.61
N ALA A 46 -15.26 0.93 2.77
CA ALA A 46 -15.25 -0.28 1.94
C ALA A 46 -14.29 -0.19 0.74
N TRP A 47 -13.82 1.02 0.43
CA TRP A 47 -12.93 1.29 -0.69
C TRP A 47 -11.52 0.83 -0.38
N SER A 48 -10.85 0.24 -1.38
CA SER A 48 -9.46 -0.18 -1.25
C SER A 48 -8.67 0.17 -2.51
N SER A 49 -7.38 0.43 -2.34
CA SER A 49 -6.44 0.62 -3.45
C SER A 49 -6.04 -0.70 -4.11
N GLY A 50 -6.53 -1.85 -3.64
CA GLY A 50 -6.11 -3.18 -4.10
C GLY A 50 -6.15 -3.38 -5.62
N PRO A 51 -7.24 -3.02 -6.33
CA PRO A 51 -7.28 -3.10 -7.79
C PRO A 51 -6.22 -2.21 -8.45
N VAL A 52 -6.02 -0.99 -7.96
CA VAL A 52 -5.03 -0.03 -8.48
C VAL A 52 -3.61 -0.56 -8.26
N GLU A 53 -3.31 -1.05 -7.06
CA GLU A 53 -2.04 -1.67 -6.71
C GLU A 53 -1.76 -2.92 -7.57
N GLY A 54 -2.79 -3.71 -7.87
CA GLY A 54 -2.71 -4.84 -8.79
C GLY A 54 -2.25 -4.42 -10.19
N HIS A 55 -2.84 -3.35 -10.74
CA HIS A 55 -2.41 -2.79 -12.02
C HIS A 55 -0.97 -2.26 -11.97
N VAL A 56 -0.62 -1.55 -10.89
CA VAL A 56 0.76 -1.07 -10.68
C VAL A 56 1.75 -2.24 -10.61
N ASN A 57 1.39 -3.33 -9.94
CA ASN A 57 2.23 -4.52 -9.85
C ASN A 57 2.39 -5.21 -11.22
N ARG A 58 1.31 -5.34 -12.01
CA ARG A 58 1.36 -5.83 -13.39
C ARG A 58 2.29 -4.98 -14.25
N ILE A 59 2.19 -3.65 -14.16
CA ILE A 59 3.07 -2.73 -14.91
C ILE A 59 4.53 -2.90 -14.48
N LYS A 60 4.80 -2.98 -13.16
CA LYS A 60 6.15 -3.22 -12.62
C LYS A 60 6.71 -4.57 -13.11
N MET A 61 5.88 -5.60 -13.18
CA MET A 61 6.25 -6.92 -13.68
C MET A 61 6.63 -6.88 -15.17
N ILE A 62 5.79 -6.27 -16.01
CA ILE A 62 6.09 -6.07 -17.44
C ILE A 62 7.41 -5.32 -17.61
N LYS A 63 7.61 -4.22 -16.87
CA LYS A 63 8.86 -3.44 -16.90
C LYS A 63 10.09 -4.28 -16.49
N ARG A 64 9.97 -5.18 -15.52
CA ARG A 64 11.05 -6.09 -15.07
C ARG A 64 11.40 -7.15 -16.13
N GLN A 65 10.41 -7.70 -16.83
CA GLN A 65 10.62 -8.66 -17.93
C GLN A 65 11.40 -8.07 -19.12
N MET A 66 11.48 -6.74 -19.20
CA MET A 66 12.15 -6.03 -20.29
C MET A 66 13.64 -5.77 -20.02
N PHE A 67 14.20 -6.25 -18.90
CA PHE A 67 15.62 -6.18 -18.55
C PHE A 67 16.24 -4.78 -18.77
N GLY A 68 15.57 -3.74 -18.26
CA GLY A 68 16.05 -2.36 -18.34
C GLY A 68 15.60 -1.56 -19.57
N ARG A 69 14.96 -2.20 -20.57
CA ARG A 69 14.35 -1.52 -21.72
C ARG A 69 13.02 -0.88 -21.33
N ALA A 70 13.05 0.23 -20.62
CA ALA A 70 11.87 0.81 -19.98
C ALA A 70 11.48 2.20 -20.51
N ASN A 71 11.76 2.50 -21.79
CA ASN A 71 11.24 3.73 -22.38
C ASN A 71 9.69 3.70 -22.40
N PHE A 72 9.07 4.87 -22.32
CA PHE A 72 7.62 4.97 -22.15
C PHE A 72 6.85 4.37 -23.34
N ASP A 73 7.30 4.64 -24.57
CA ASP A 73 6.63 4.16 -25.78
C ASP A 73 6.56 2.64 -25.87
N LEU A 74 7.65 1.96 -25.52
CA LEU A 74 7.72 0.50 -25.51
C LEU A 74 6.89 -0.09 -24.38
N LEU A 75 6.94 0.51 -23.17
CA LEU A 75 6.11 0.09 -22.05
C LEU A 75 4.62 0.24 -22.37
N ARG A 76 4.22 1.37 -22.97
CA ARG A 76 2.85 1.62 -23.42
C ARG A 76 2.40 0.57 -24.43
N LYS A 77 3.21 0.27 -25.46
CA LYS A 77 2.92 -0.79 -26.43
C LYS A 77 2.75 -2.15 -25.77
N ARG A 78 3.61 -2.51 -24.80
CA ARG A 78 3.51 -3.79 -24.07
C ARG A 78 2.26 -3.89 -23.20
N ILE A 79 1.81 -2.78 -22.60
CA ILE A 79 0.59 -2.77 -21.77
C ILE A 79 -0.68 -2.83 -22.62
N LEU A 80 -0.74 -2.08 -23.73
CA LEU A 80 -1.95 -1.94 -24.54
C LEU A 80 -2.12 -3.04 -25.60
N LEU A 81 -1.02 -3.58 -26.14
CA LEU A 81 -1.06 -4.51 -27.29
C LEU A 81 -0.75 -5.96 -26.90
N THR A 82 -0.49 -6.25 -25.63
CA THR A 82 -0.21 -7.60 -25.14
C THR A 82 -1.07 -7.86 -23.90
N PRO A 83 -2.13 -8.69 -24.03
CA PRO A 83 -2.96 -9.12 -22.89
C PRO A 83 -2.11 -9.79 -21.80
#